data_AF-A0ABC8Z372-F1
#
_entry.id   AF-A0ABC8Z372-F1
#
_cell.length_a   1.000
_cell.length_b   1.000
_cell.length_c   1.000
_cell.angle_alpha   90.00
_cell.angle_beta   90.00
_cell.angle_gamma   90.00
#
_symmetry.space_group_name_H-M   'P 1'
#
loop_
_entity.id
_entity.type
_entity.pdbx_description
1 polymer ?
#
loop_
_entity_poly.entity_id
_entity_poly.type
_entity_poly.pdbx_seq_one_letter_code
_entity_poly.pdbx_strand_id
1 'polypeptide(L)'
;MGPTSNRPELRKLLQGLHNRVKRLEHQNLIKEHEWQDTQIHKWKVLECTPDQMQFDSSSCGLFTLKFMELWTGNRLSTFFTQKDINSFRLKLAVILVDYQWNKVKGSPGYKSTNVEETYTLEDIEKKK
;
A
#
# COMPACT_ATOMS: atom_id res chain seq x y z
N MET A 1 -0.41 15.45 16.21
CA MET A 1 0.85 15.43 15.44
C MET A 1 1.71 14.35 16.06
N GLY A 2 2.11 13.32 15.30
CA GLY A 2 2.96 12.23 15.82
C GLY A 2 4.37 12.70 16.20
N PRO A 3 5.08 11.97 17.07
CA PRO A 3 6.43 12.32 17.48
C PRO A 3 7.40 12.23 16.28
N THR A 4 8.44 13.06 16.30
CA THR A 4 9.56 12.94 15.36
C THR A 4 10.29 11.62 15.62
N SER A 5 10.21 10.70 14.66
CA SER A 5 10.88 9.41 14.74
C SER A 5 12.41 9.58 14.75
N ASN A 6 13.06 8.97 15.75
CA ASN A 6 14.53 8.91 15.85
C ASN A 6 15.09 7.55 15.38
N ARG A 7 14.43 6.87 14.43
CA ARG A 7 14.92 5.58 13.92
C ARG A 7 16.19 5.77 13.06
N PRO A 8 17.36 5.29 13.49
CA PRO A 8 18.62 5.51 12.76
C PRO A 8 18.61 4.84 11.38
N GLU A 9 17.99 3.66 11.27
CA GLU A 9 17.88 2.93 10.00
C GLU A 9 17.05 3.70 8.96
N LEU A 10 15.99 4.38 9.39
CA LEU A 10 15.18 5.22 8.51
C LEU A 10 15.97 6.45 8.04
N ARG A 11 16.78 7.05 8.91
CA ARG A 11 17.68 8.15 8.51
C ARG A 11 18.71 7.70 7.47
N LYS A 12 19.30 6.52 7.64
CA LYS A 12 20.22 5.92 6.65
C LYS A 12 19.51 5.67 5.31
N LEU A 13 18.28 5.15 5.34
CA LEU A 13 17.48 4.95 4.13
C LEU A 13 17.22 6.27 3.39
N LEU A 14 16.78 7.31 4.10
CA LEU A 14 16.54 8.64 3.50
C LEU A 14 17.82 9.24 2.93
N GLN A 15 18.95 9.08 3.61
CA GLN A 15 20.26 9.51 3.09
C GLN A 15 20.64 8.73 1.82
N GLY A 16 20.43 7.42 1.80
CA GLY A 16 20.69 6.58 0.63
C GLY A 16 19.84 6.97 -0.57
N LEU A 17 18.55 7.24 -0.36
CA LEU A 17 17.63 7.73 -1.38
C LEU A 17 18.07 9.11 -1.90
N HIS A 18 18.41 10.03 -1.01
CA HIS A 18 18.93 11.35 -1.40
C HIS A 18 20.19 11.24 -2.27
N ASN A 19 21.14 10.38 -1.88
CA ASN A 19 22.36 10.14 -2.66
C ASN A 19 22.05 9.53 -4.04
N ARG A 20 21.02 8.68 -4.14
CA ARG A 20 20.58 8.12 -5.42
C ARG A 20 20.01 9.20 -6.33
N VAL A 21 19.12 10.05 -5.82
CA VAL A 21 18.53 11.15 -6.59
C VAL A 21 19.62 12.09 -7.10
N LYS A 22 20.52 12.55 -6.23
CA LYS A 22 21.67 13.39 -6.63
C LYS A 22 22.55 12.76 -7.71
N ARG A 23 22.76 11.44 -7.65
CA ARG A 23 23.53 10.72 -8.66
C ARG A 23 22.80 10.68 -10.00
N LEU A 24 21.48 10.48 -9.98
CA LEU A 24 20.66 10.46 -11.19
C LEU A 24 20.57 11.86 -11.84
N GLU A 25 20.51 12.92 -11.04
CA GLU A 25 20.63 14.32 -11.49
C GLU A 25 22.01 14.57 -12.14
N HIS A 26 23.11 14.21 -11.47
CA HIS A 26 24.48 14.34 -12.02
C HIS A 26 24.66 13.59 -13.35
N GLN A 27 23.99 12.43 -13.50
CA GLN A 27 24.04 11.62 -14.71
C GLN A 27 23.07 12.12 -15.79
N ASN A 28 22.33 13.21 -15.54
CA ASN A 28 21.27 13.70 -16.42
C ASN A 28 20.26 12.60 -16.81
N LEU A 29 19.96 11.68 -15.89
CA LEU A 29 18.95 10.62 -16.06
C LEU A 29 17.56 11.06 -15.63
N ILE A 30 17.47 12.14 -14.86
CA ILE A 30 16.22 12.81 -14.51
C ILE A 30 16.38 14.27 -14.94
N LYS A 31 16.06 14.56 -16.20
CA LYS A 31 16.25 15.90 -16.80
C LYS A 31 15.05 16.82 -16.55
N GLU A 32 13.87 16.23 -16.36
CA GLU A 32 12.61 16.95 -16.26
C GLU A 32 11.78 16.31 -15.14
N HIS A 33 11.82 16.91 -13.95
CA HIS A 33 10.92 16.57 -12.86
C HIS A 33 10.33 17.84 -12.24
N GLU A 34 9.09 17.77 -11.78
CA GLU A 34 8.41 18.89 -11.12
C GLU A 34 8.58 18.86 -9.59
N TRP A 35 9.50 18.04 -9.07
CA TRP A 35 9.73 17.93 -7.63
C TRP A 35 10.31 19.23 -7.07
N GLN A 36 9.55 19.87 -6.18
CA GLN A 36 9.94 21.14 -5.55
C GLN A 36 11.06 20.99 -4.51
N ASP A 37 11.19 19.81 -3.89
CA ASP A 37 12.23 19.53 -2.89
C ASP A 37 12.86 18.15 -3.14
N THR A 38 14.17 18.15 -3.43
CA THR A 38 14.98 16.93 -3.62
C THR A 38 15.90 16.64 -2.43
N GLN A 39 15.81 17.44 -1.36
CA GLN A 39 16.57 17.27 -0.12
C GLN A 39 15.95 16.22 0.81
N ILE A 40 15.72 15.01 0.27
CA ILE A 40 15.02 13.88 0.93
C ILE A 40 15.53 13.59 2.35
N HIS A 41 16.83 13.73 2.60
CA HIS A 41 17.42 13.49 3.93
C HIS A 41 16.93 14.49 5.02
N LYS A 42 16.45 15.67 4.62
CA LYS A 42 15.88 16.71 5.50
C LYS A 42 14.39 16.55 5.74
N TRP A 43 13.72 15.65 5.01
CA TRP A 43 12.28 15.48 5.12
C TRP A 43 11.87 15.10 6.54
N LYS A 44 10.79 15.72 7.00
CA LYS A 44 10.22 15.42 8.32
C LYS A 44 9.65 14.01 8.30
N VAL A 45 10.15 13.17 9.19
CA VAL A 45 9.60 11.83 9.40
C VAL A 45 8.44 11.92 10.39
N LEU A 46 7.29 11.42 9.97
CA LEU A 46 6.10 11.27 10.79
C LEU A 46 5.79 9.78 10.95
N GLU A 47 5.89 9.27 12.18
CA GLU A 47 5.37 7.95 12.49
C GLU A 47 3.86 8.03 12.68
N CYS A 48 3.13 7.35 11.80
CA CYS A 48 1.66 7.34 11.81
C CYS A 48 1.09 6.08 12.48
N THR A 49 1.93 5.13 12.86
CA THR A 49 1.55 3.83 13.43
C THR A 49 2.29 3.64 14.75
N PRO A 50 1.60 3.73 15.90
CA PRO A 50 2.24 3.58 17.20
C PRO A 50 2.57 2.12 17.52
N ASP A 51 1.78 1.15 17.02
CA ASP A 51 1.87 -0.26 17.39
C ASP A 51 2.15 -1.19 16.20
N GLN A 52 2.61 -2.40 16.51
CA GLN A 52 2.68 -3.49 15.54
C GLN A 52 1.27 -3.86 15.07
N MET A 53 0.99 -3.60 13.79
CA MET A 53 -0.32 -3.91 13.19
C MET A 53 -0.36 -5.28 12.50
N GLN A 54 0.78 -5.77 12.04
CA GLN A 54 0.91 -7.06 11.33
C GLN A 54 1.44 -8.14 12.27
N PHE A 55 0.71 -9.26 12.36
CA PHE A 55 1.04 -10.39 13.22
C PHE A 55 1.39 -11.68 12.45
N ASP A 56 1.29 -11.65 11.13
CA ASP A 56 1.67 -12.76 10.25
C ASP A 56 2.94 -12.43 9.43
N SER A 57 3.47 -13.41 8.71
CA SER A 57 4.66 -13.25 7.85
C SER A 57 4.36 -12.93 6.38
N SER A 58 3.07 -12.85 5.98
CA SER A 58 2.68 -12.87 4.56
C SER A 58 1.83 -11.67 4.11
N SER A 59 1.32 -10.87 5.03
CA SER A 59 0.38 -9.78 4.73
C SER A 59 1.05 -8.42 4.49
N CYS A 60 2.38 -8.30 4.55
CA CYS A 60 3.07 -7.01 4.44
C CYS A 60 2.73 -6.22 3.17
N GLY A 61 2.56 -6.89 2.04
CA GLY A 61 2.09 -6.27 0.79
C GLY A 61 0.66 -5.76 0.90
N LEU A 62 -0.23 -6.50 1.56
CA LEU A 62 -1.63 -6.09 1.75
C LEU A 62 -1.75 -4.90 2.70
N PHE A 63 -0.95 -4.87 3.77
CA PHE A 63 -0.84 -3.70 4.63
C PHE A 63 -0.39 -2.48 3.81
N THR A 64 0.67 -2.62 3.02
CA THR A 64 1.17 -1.54 2.16
C THR A 64 0.07 -0.98 1.25
N LEU A 65 -0.69 -1.84 0.57
CA LEU A 65 -1.82 -1.42 -0.27
C LEU A 65 -2.90 -0.70 0.55
N LYS A 66 -3.23 -1.22 1.73
CA LYS A 66 -4.26 -0.62 2.58
C LYS A 66 -3.84 0.74 3.14
N PHE A 67 -2.56 0.90 3.48
CA PHE A 67 -1.98 2.19 3.82
C PHE A 67 -2.11 3.19 2.67
N MET A 68 -1.77 2.79 1.44
CA MET A 68 -1.90 3.65 0.26
C MET A 68 -3.36 4.04 -0.01
N GLU A 69 -4.30 3.09 0.08
CA GLU A 69 -5.74 3.31 -0.11
C GLU A 69 -6.29 4.35 0.88
N LEU A 70 -5.86 4.28 2.15
CA LEU A 70 -6.41 5.11 3.22
C LEU A 70 -5.61 6.40 3.47
N TRP A 71 -4.48 6.62 2.80
CA TRP A 71 -3.61 7.76 3.04
C TRP A 71 -4.20 9.07 2.50
N THR A 72 -4.41 10.05 3.39
CA THR A 72 -4.93 11.39 3.02
C THR A 72 -3.83 12.41 2.72
N GLY A 73 -2.57 11.98 2.62
CA GLY A 73 -1.42 12.87 2.46
C GLY A 73 -0.71 13.21 3.78
N ASN A 74 -1.41 13.19 4.92
CA ASN A 74 -0.82 13.49 6.23
C ASN A 74 -1.19 12.52 7.36
N ARG A 75 -2.23 11.71 7.18
CA ARG A 75 -2.69 10.68 8.12
C ARG A 75 -3.48 9.62 7.36
N LEU A 76 -3.86 8.56 8.06
CA LEU A 76 -4.87 7.63 7.57
C LEU A 76 -6.27 8.23 7.76
N SER A 77 -7.12 8.07 6.75
CA SER A 77 -8.54 8.44 6.78
C SER A 77 -9.31 7.63 7.81
N THR A 78 -8.99 6.35 7.96
CA THR A 78 -9.49 5.47 9.02
C THR A 78 -8.39 4.51 9.47
N PHE A 79 -8.48 4.04 10.72
CA PHE A 79 -7.66 2.94 11.20
C PHE A 79 -8.20 1.60 10.69
N PHE A 80 -7.33 0.60 10.66
CA PHE A 80 -7.66 -0.77 10.26
C PHE A 80 -6.82 -1.77 11.04
N THR A 81 -7.23 -3.02 11.03
CA THR A 81 -6.66 -4.11 11.84
C THR A 81 -6.17 -5.26 10.96
N GLN A 82 -5.44 -6.21 11.55
CA GLN A 82 -5.09 -7.48 10.88
C GLN A 82 -6.33 -8.24 10.38
N LYS A 83 -7.47 -8.17 11.10
CA LYS A 83 -8.73 -8.80 10.66
C LYS A 83 -9.26 -8.18 9.38
N ASP A 84 -9.14 -6.85 9.25
CA ASP A 84 -9.52 -6.14 8.03
C ASP A 84 -8.61 -6.53 6.87
N ILE A 85 -7.32 -6.73 7.12
CA ILE A 85 -6.37 -7.22 6.11
C ILE A 85 -6.67 -8.66 5.68
N ASN A 86 -7.04 -9.54 6.60
CA ASN A 86 -7.45 -10.91 6.27
C ASN A 86 -8.70 -10.90 5.39
N SER A 87 -9.67 -10.03 5.69
CA SER A 87 -10.87 -9.86 4.89
C SER A 87 -10.55 -9.24 3.52
N PHE A 88 -9.64 -8.26 3.49
CA PHE A 88 -9.18 -7.59 2.28
C PHE A 88 -8.48 -8.57 1.34
N ARG A 89 -7.68 -9.50 1.87
CA ARG A 89 -7.01 -10.56 1.08
C ARG A 89 -8.00 -11.31 0.20
N LEU A 90 -9.14 -11.72 0.75
CA LEU A 90 -10.17 -12.47 0.04
C LEU A 90 -10.85 -11.63 -1.04
N LYS A 91 -11.05 -10.34 -0.76
CA LYS A 91 -11.71 -9.40 -1.69
C LYS A 91 -10.79 -8.88 -2.79
N LEU A 92 -9.48 -8.84 -2.54
CA LEU A 92 -8.52 -8.21 -3.44
C LEU A 92 -8.53 -8.84 -4.84
N ALA A 93 -8.62 -10.17 -4.93
CA ALA A 93 -8.69 -10.86 -6.22
C ALA A 93 -9.91 -10.41 -7.05
N VAL A 94 -11.08 -10.33 -6.40
CA VAL A 94 -12.32 -9.86 -7.04
C VAL A 94 -12.18 -8.41 -7.49
N ILE A 95 -11.68 -7.53 -6.60
CA ILE A 95 -11.44 -6.11 -6.92
C ILE A 95 -10.54 -5.97 -8.17
N LEU A 96 -9.45 -6.73 -8.24
CA LEU A 96 -8.51 -6.68 -9.36
C LEU A 96 -9.12 -7.22 -10.66
N VAL A 97 -9.86 -8.33 -10.58
CA VAL A 97 -10.56 -8.91 -11.73
C VAL A 97 -11.59 -7.93 -12.26
N ASP A 98 -12.34 -7.28 -11.37
CA ASP A 98 -13.42 -6.39 -11.74
C ASP A 98 -12.98 -4.98 -12.12
N TYR A 99 -11.73 -4.62 -11.84
CA TYR A 99 -11.21 -3.29 -12.07
C TYR A 99 -11.29 -2.89 -13.55
N GLN A 100 -11.74 -1.67 -13.82
CA GLN A 100 -11.93 -1.15 -15.19
C GLN A 100 -10.66 -1.19 -16.06
N TRP A 101 -9.47 -1.13 -15.46
CA TRP A 101 -8.21 -1.22 -16.21
C TRP A 101 -7.71 -2.66 -16.40
N ASN A 102 -8.43 -3.65 -15.89
CA ASN A 102 -8.13 -5.04 -16.18
C ASN A 102 -8.51 -5.37 -17.62
N LYS A 103 -7.55 -5.28 -18.53
CA LYS A 103 -7.72 -5.58 -19.97
C LYS A 103 -8.08 -7.04 -20.23
N VAL A 104 -7.87 -7.94 -19.28
CA VAL A 104 -8.21 -9.37 -19.39
C VAL A 104 -9.73 -9.58 -19.24
N LYS A 105 -10.46 -8.65 -18.59
CA LYS A 105 -11.93 -8.67 -18.40
C LYS A 105 -12.74 -8.70 -19.72
N GLY A 106 -12.10 -8.49 -20.87
CA GLY A 106 -12.70 -8.62 -22.21
C GLY A 106 -11.99 -9.62 -23.13
N SER A 107 -11.05 -10.40 -22.60
CA SER A 107 -10.33 -11.40 -23.40
C SER A 107 -11.21 -12.62 -23.68
N PRO A 108 -11.00 -13.36 -24.79
CA PRO A 108 -11.85 -14.51 -25.15
C PRO A 108 -11.89 -15.64 -24.09
N GLY A 109 -10.94 -15.66 -23.14
CA GLY A 109 -10.91 -16.60 -22.02
C GLY A 109 -11.61 -16.11 -20.75
N TYR A 110 -12.10 -14.86 -20.71
CA TYR A 110 -12.80 -14.32 -19.56
C TYR A 110 -14.25 -14.82 -19.54
N LYS A 111 -14.57 -15.70 -18.59
CA LYS A 111 -15.94 -16.09 -18.28
C LYS A 111 -16.46 -15.15 -17.20
N SER A 112 -17.24 -14.14 -17.58
CA SER A 112 -18.08 -13.42 -16.62
C SER A 112 -19.05 -14.43 -16.05
N THR A 113 -18.79 -14.90 -14.83
CA THR A 113 -19.83 -15.54 -14.04
C THR A 113 -20.65 -14.39 -13.47
N ASN A 114 -21.71 -14.00 -14.17
CA ASN A 114 -22.79 -13.25 -13.54
C ASN A 114 -23.30 -14.11 -12.40
N VAL A 115 -22.79 -13.89 -11.20
CA VAL A 115 -23.29 -14.55 -10.01
C VAL A 115 -23.67 -13.45 -9.04
N GLU A 116 -24.96 -13.14 -9.05
CA GLU A 116 -25.67 -12.67 -7.87
C GLU A 116 -25.64 -13.80 -6.81
N GLU A 117 -24.46 -14.20 -6.33
CA GLU A 117 -24.35 -15.04 -5.15
C GLU A 117 -24.05 -14.13 -3.98
N THR A 118 -25.12 -13.77 -3.30
CA THR A 118 -25.08 -13.13 -1.99
C THR A 118 -24.48 -14.15 -1.01
N TYR A 119 -23.17 -14.12 -0.79
CA TYR A 119 -22.54 -14.94 0.24
C TYR A 119 -23.04 -14.48 1.61
N THR A 120 -23.91 -15.28 2.23
CA THR A 120 -24.32 -15.07 3.63
C THR A 120 -23.26 -15.67 4.56
N LEU A 121 -23.10 -15.04 5.73
CA LEU A 121 -22.07 -15.38 6.71
C LEU A 121 -22.13 -16.84 7.23
N GLU A 122 -23.24 -17.54 6.98
CA GLU A 122 -23.48 -18.93 7.37
C GLU A 122 -22.63 -19.95 6.59
N ASP A 123 -22.15 -19.59 5.38
CA ASP A 123 -21.37 -20.51 4.54
C ASP A 123 -19.92 -20.71 5.04
N ILE A 124 -19.45 -19.85 5.95
CA ILE A 124 -18.09 -19.92 6.50
C ILE A 124 -18.00 -20.89 7.69
N GLU A 125 -19.10 -21.15 8.41
CA GLU A 125 -19.11 -21.99 9.62
C GLU A 125 -19.20 -23.51 9.35
N LYS A 126 -19.58 -23.95 8.14
CA LYS A 126 -19.74 -25.38 7.83
C LYS A 126 -18.45 -26.15 7.49
N LYS A 127 -17.27 -25.53 7.65
CA LYS A 127 -15.97 -26.19 7.42
C LYS A 127 -15.10 -26.27 8.67
N LYS A 128 -15.69 -26.59 9.82
CA LYS A 128 -14.96 -27.02 11.01
C LYS A 128 -15.39 -28.41 11.43
#